data_AF-A0A0F9NBU7-F1
#
_entry.id   AF-A0A0F9NBU7-F1
#
_cell.length_a   1.000
_cell.length_b   1.000
_cell.length_c   1.000
_cell.angle_alpha   90.00
_cell.angle_beta   90.00
_cell.angle_gamma   90.00
#
_symmetry.space_group_name_H-M   'P 1'
#
loop_
_entity.id
_entity.type
_entity.pdbx_description
1 polymer ?
#
loop_
_entity_poly.entity_id
_entity_poly.type
_entity_poly.pdbx_seq_one_letter_code
_entity_poly.pdbx_strand_id
1 'polypeptide(L)'
;METWKILDQKDNITGYFRITQIGFGKGLILNEVSNLTHKMAQAVFKKLKELCVKYNKPFVRLNLHKNATLIKTGLSLGVIDLGHYAWQIKIIDLKRFFEKISSVFEQRINESPFEDLTEKNFISLYRKTLALNFINGKIKEIEILDESIENNLIRIPPNLVVPLILGYRSREELSQHHHDLLYEKRHELLIDILFPKMNSFIYSNY
;
A
#
# COMPACT_ATOMS: atom_id res chain seq x y z
N MET A 1 3.22 10.72 23.03
CA MET A 1 3.10 11.02 21.59
C MET A 1 2.44 12.38 21.44
N GLU A 2 2.96 13.25 20.58
CA GLU A 2 2.50 14.64 20.43
C GLU A 2 2.08 14.89 18.98
N THR A 3 0.89 15.46 18.78
CA THR A 3 0.35 15.77 17.44
C THR A 3 0.47 17.26 17.16
N TRP A 4 1.09 17.61 16.05
CA TRP A 4 1.24 18.98 15.58
C TRP A 4 0.36 19.20 14.36
N LYS A 5 -0.48 20.25 14.41
CA LYS A 5 -1.32 20.68 13.30
C LYS A 5 -0.56 21.70 12.45
N ILE A 6 -0.70 21.59 11.13
CA ILE A 6 -0.20 22.56 10.16
C ILE A 6 -1.38 23.42 9.77
N LEU A 7 -1.27 24.72 10.00
CA LEU A 7 -2.32 25.69 9.73
C LEU A 7 -2.00 26.47 8.45
N ASP A 8 -3.04 26.83 7.69
CA ASP A 8 -2.92 27.83 6.62
C ASP A 8 -3.01 29.27 7.19
N GLN A 9 -3.03 30.27 6.31
CA GLN A 9 -3.13 31.68 6.70
C GLN A 9 -4.49 32.07 7.32
N LYS A 10 -5.49 31.19 7.23
CA LYS A 10 -6.84 31.38 7.76
C LYS A 10 -7.09 30.47 8.99
N ASP A 11 -6.02 29.94 9.59
CA ASP A 11 -6.06 29.00 10.71
C ASP A 11 -6.80 27.67 10.45
N ASN A 12 -6.98 27.29 9.18
CA ASN A 12 -7.52 25.97 8.86
C ASN A 12 -6.43 24.90 8.95
N ILE A 13 -6.80 23.72 9.45
CA ILE A 13 -5.91 22.56 9.48
C ILE A 13 -5.74 22.02 8.06
N THR A 14 -4.52 22.12 7.53
CA THR A 14 -4.17 21.65 6.18
C THR A 14 -3.24 20.43 6.19
N GLY A 15 -2.75 20.05 7.37
CA GLY A 15 -1.99 18.84 7.56
C GLY A 15 -1.64 18.61 9.03
N TYR A 16 -0.95 17.51 9.30
CA TYR A 16 -0.44 17.21 10.63
C TYR A 16 0.80 16.33 10.56
N PHE A 17 1.55 16.31 11.66
CA PHE A 17 2.58 15.30 11.90
C PHE A 17 2.58 14.90 13.38
N ARG A 18 3.06 13.69 13.67
CA ARG A 18 3.15 13.18 15.05
C ARG A 18 4.55 12.78 15.39
N ILE A 19 4.97 13.20 16.57
CA ILE A 19 6.28 12.88 17.12
C ILE A 19 6.16 12.01 18.39
N THR A 20 7.16 11.18 18.58
CA THR A 20 7.39 10.45 19.83
C THR A 20 8.79 10.78 20.34
N GLN A 21 8.88 11.19 21.60
CA GLN A 21 10.15 11.56 22.24
C GLN A 21 10.89 10.33 22.81
N ILE A 22 10.17 9.25 23.10
CA ILE A 22 10.71 8.01 23.67
C ILE A 22 10.46 6.90 22.65
N GLY A 23 11.47 6.09 22.36
CA GLY A 23 11.37 4.98 21.43
C GLY A 23 12.75 4.43 21.11
N PHE A 24 12.86 3.69 19.99
CA PHE A 24 14.14 3.10 19.59
C PHE A 24 15.16 4.14 19.13
N GLY A 25 16.23 4.30 19.92
CA GLY A 25 17.35 5.20 19.64
C GLY A 25 17.25 6.54 20.38
N LYS A 26 18.18 7.45 20.07
CA LYS A 26 18.30 8.74 20.76
C LYS A 26 17.55 9.89 20.09
N GLY A 27 17.09 9.72 18.84
CA GLY A 27 16.51 10.77 18.02
C GLY A 27 15.08 11.17 18.42
N LEU A 28 14.62 12.31 17.91
CA LEU A 28 13.21 12.68 17.90
C LEU A 28 12.52 11.90 16.78
N ILE A 29 11.56 11.05 17.12
CA ILE A 29 10.94 10.15 16.16
C ILE A 29 9.71 10.82 15.57
N LEU A 30 9.60 10.86 14.24
CA LEU A 30 8.37 11.20 13.53
C LEU A 30 7.81 9.93 12.89
N ASN A 31 6.69 9.44 13.44
CA ASN A 31 6.08 8.16 13.05
C ASN A 31 4.88 8.33 12.11
N GLU A 32 4.29 9.52 12.03
CA GLU A 32 3.06 9.73 11.25
C GLU A 32 3.04 11.13 10.65
N VAL A 33 2.57 11.23 9.40
CA VAL A 33 2.39 12.50 8.71
C VAL A 33 1.19 12.42 7.76
N SER A 34 0.44 13.50 7.61
CA SER A 34 -0.53 13.61 6.52
C SER A 34 0.16 13.78 5.17
N ASN A 35 -0.61 13.75 4.08
CA ASN A 35 -0.08 14.13 2.77
C ASN A 35 0.33 15.61 2.80
N LEU A 36 1.64 15.87 2.67
CA LEU A 36 2.20 17.22 2.67
C LEU A 36 2.56 17.68 1.27
N THR A 37 2.44 18.99 1.04
CA THR A 37 3.14 19.66 -0.06
C THR A 37 4.62 19.82 0.27
N HIS A 38 5.46 20.11 -0.74
CA HIS A 38 6.89 20.37 -0.52
C HIS A 38 7.13 21.55 0.44
N LYS A 39 6.35 22.63 0.32
CA LYS A 39 6.42 23.79 1.22
C LYS A 39 6.06 23.44 2.67
N MET A 40 5.02 22.63 2.86
CA MET A 40 4.65 22.12 4.19
C MET A 40 5.76 21.22 4.77
N ALA A 41 6.36 20.35 3.96
CA ALA A 41 7.47 19.50 4.37
C ALA A 41 8.69 20.31 4.87
N GLN A 42 9.06 21.39 4.17
CA GLN A 42 10.11 22.31 4.61
C GLN A 42 9.77 22.98 5.96
N ALA A 43 8.53 23.43 6.14
CA ALA A 43 8.07 24.00 7.40
C ALA A 43 8.12 22.97 8.54
N VAL A 44 7.76 21.72 8.27
CA VAL A 44 7.88 20.62 9.23
C VAL A 44 9.34 20.38 9.61
N PHE A 45 10.28 20.36 8.67
CA PHE A 45 11.71 20.23 9.01
C PHE A 45 12.23 21.38 9.89
N LYS A 46 11.84 22.62 9.59
CA LYS A 46 12.15 23.77 10.44
C LYS A 46 11.61 23.55 11.86
N LYS A 47 10.36 23.08 11.98
CA LYS A 47 9.76 22.81 13.28
C LYS A 47 10.43 21.66 14.02
N LEU A 48 10.79 20.59 13.34
CA LEU A 48 11.48 19.45 13.95
C LEU A 48 12.86 19.85 14.48
N LYS A 49 13.58 20.76 13.80
CA LYS A 49 14.83 21.32 14.30
C LYS A 49 14.65 22.05 15.64
N GLU A 50 13.61 22.89 15.76
CA GLU A 50 13.25 23.56 17.02
C GLU A 50 12.92 22.53 18.12
N LEU A 51 12.16 21.49 17.79
CA LEU A 51 11.75 20.45 18.73
C LEU A 51 12.94 19.58 19.18
N CYS A 52 13.91 19.32 18.31
CA CYS A 52 15.15 18.64 18.69
C CYS A 52 15.92 19.44 19.75
N VAL A 53 16.04 20.76 19.59
CA VAL A 53 16.67 21.61 20.61
C VAL A 53 15.86 21.59 21.91
N LYS A 54 14.54 21.82 21.83
CA LYS A 54 13.64 21.83 22.98
C LYS A 54 13.71 20.54 23.81
N TYR A 55 13.75 19.39 23.14
CA TYR A 55 13.73 18.07 23.77
C TYR A 55 15.12 17.43 23.92
N ASN A 56 16.20 18.19 23.67
CA ASN A 56 17.58 17.73 23.72
C ASN A 56 17.81 16.42 22.93
N LYS A 57 17.33 16.38 21.69
CA LYS A 57 17.46 15.24 20.77
C LYS A 57 18.55 15.54 19.73
N PRO A 58 19.53 14.63 19.53
CA PRO A 58 20.69 14.86 18.67
C PRO A 58 20.35 14.86 17.17
N PHE A 59 19.24 14.24 16.77
CA PHE A 59 18.80 14.15 15.38
C PHE A 59 17.30 13.85 15.31
N VAL A 60 16.73 13.99 14.12
CA VAL A 60 15.37 13.54 13.78
C VAL A 60 15.45 12.17 13.12
N ARG A 61 14.60 11.24 13.54
CA ARG A 61 14.39 9.95 12.89
C ARG A 61 13.03 9.95 12.19
N LEU A 62 13.02 9.78 10.87
CA LEU A 62 11.79 9.72 10.08
C LEU A 62 11.39 8.25 9.88
N ASN A 63 10.37 7.80 10.60
CA ASN A 63 9.80 6.46 10.44
C ASN A 63 8.56 6.55 9.54
N LEU A 64 8.78 6.90 8.27
CA LEU A 64 7.71 7.13 7.29
C LEU A 64 7.93 6.30 6.04
N HIS A 65 6.87 6.15 5.26
CA HIS A 65 6.96 5.54 3.93
C HIS A 65 7.86 6.34 2.99
N LYS A 66 8.67 5.65 2.19
CA LYS A 66 9.60 6.28 1.23
C LYS A 66 8.93 7.21 0.22
N ASN A 67 7.65 6.97 -0.11
CA ASN A 67 6.92 7.81 -1.07
C ASN A 67 6.37 9.10 -0.45
N ALA A 68 6.40 9.27 0.88
CA ALA A 68 5.90 10.47 1.54
C ALA A 68 6.69 11.71 1.09
N THR A 69 6.00 12.82 0.81
CA THR A 69 6.64 14.08 0.38
C THR A 69 7.67 14.57 1.38
N LEU A 70 7.46 14.34 2.69
CA LEU A 70 8.43 14.71 3.73
C LEU A 70 9.76 13.95 3.56
N ILE A 71 9.71 12.65 3.24
CA ILE A 71 10.91 11.85 2.97
C ILE A 71 11.63 12.35 1.73
N LYS A 72 10.91 12.50 0.61
CA LYS A 72 11.50 13.00 -0.66
C LYS A 72 12.15 14.38 -0.49
N THR A 73 11.48 15.27 0.24
CA THR A 73 12.02 16.59 0.58
C THR A 73 13.27 16.46 1.46
N GLY A 74 13.25 15.60 2.47
CA GLY A 74 14.40 15.34 3.32
C GLY A 74 15.62 14.83 2.55
N LEU A 75 15.43 13.88 1.64
CA LEU A 75 16.51 13.34 0.80
C LEU A 75 17.17 14.44 -0.03
N SER A 76 16.39 15.38 -0.61
CA SER A 76 16.93 16.53 -1.32
C SER A 76 17.72 17.52 -0.43
N LEU A 77 17.52 17.45 0.88
CA LEU A 77 18.20 18.27 1.89
C LEU A 77 19.32 17.51 2.62
N GLY A 78 19.67 16.30 2.18
CA GLY A 78 20.76 15.49 2.75
C GLY A 78 20.36 14.54 3.88
N VAL A 79 19.06 14.22 4.06
CA VAL A 79 18.66 13.10 4.92
C VAL A 79 19.25 11.80 4.39
N ILE A 80 19.74 10.96 5.30
CA ILE A 80 20.32 9.65 4.98
C ILE A 80 19.23 8.58 5.08
N ASP A 81 19.06 7.79 4.03
CA ASP A 81 18.22 6.59 4.06
C ASP A 81 19.00 5.42 4.66
N LEU A 82 18.50 4.86 5.76
CA LEU A 82 19.09 3.73 6.46
C LEU A 82 18.38 2.39 6.13
N GLY A 83 17.48 2.40 5.14
CA GLY A 83 16.68 1.27 4.74
C GLY A 83 15.32 1.21 5.44
N HIS A 84 14.49 0.27 4.99
CA HIS A 84 13.16 0.03 5.52
C HIS A 84 12.87 -1.48 5.57
N TYR A 85 12.05 -1.87 6.55
CA TYR A 85 11.50 -3.22 6.61
C TYR A 85 10.11 -3.23 5.97
N ALA A 86 9.79 -4.33 5.28
CA ALA A 86 8.44 -4.60 4.82
C ALA A 86 7.70 -5.43 5.86
N TRP A 87 6.46 -5.07 6.16
CA TRP A 87 5.59 -5.87 7.02
C TRP A 87 5.11 -7.12 6.28
N GLN A 88 5.18 -8.28 6.94
CA GLN A 88 4.56 -9.49 6.44
C GLN A 88 3.10 -9.54 6.89
N ILE A 89 2.19 -9.75 5.94
CA ILE A 89 0.74 -9.84 6.21
C ILE A 89 0.27 -11.21 5.72
N LYS A 90 -0.60 -11.85 6.50
CA LYS A 90 -1.29 -13.07 6.13
C LYS A 90 -2.79 -12.83 6.11
N ILE A 91 -3.44 -13.14 5.00
CA ILE A 91 -4.89 -13.22 4.90
C ILE A 91 -5.29 -14.62 5.38
N ILE A 92 -6.00 -14.68 6.51
CA ILE A 92 -6.37 -15.96 7.15
C ILE A 92 -7.51 -16.65 6.39
N ASP A 93 -8.50 -15.87 5.96
CA ASP A 93 -9.66 -16.34 5.20
C ASP A 93 -9.74 -15.54 3.90
N LEU A 94 -9.29 -16.16 2.82
CA LEU A 94 -9.19 -15.51 1.51
C LEU A 94 -10.58 -15.20 0.94
N LYS A 95 -11.53 -16.13 1.07
CA LYS A 95 -12.92 -15.94 0.60
C LYS A 95 -13.55 -14.73 1.27
N ARG A 96 -13.55 -14.72 2.61
CA ARG A 96 -14.13 -13.64 3.39
C ARG A 96 -13.42 -12.30 3.16
N PHE A 97 -12.13 -12.33 2.92
CA PHE A 97 -11.39 -11.12 2.54
C PHE A 97 -11.91 -10.55 1.22
N PHE A 98 -11.99 -11.36 0.16
CA PHE A 98 -12.50 -10.93 -1.15
C PHE A 98 -13.97 -10.49 -1.09
N GLU A 99 -14.82 -11.18 -0.32
CA GLU A 99 -16.20 -10.74 -0.06
C GLU A 99 -16.25 -9.32 0.52
N LYS A 100 -15.38 -9.02 1.51
CA LYS A 100 -15.35 -7.70 2.15
C LYS A 100 -14.86 -6.58 1.23
N ILE A 101 -13.99 -6.88 0.28
CA ILE A 101 -13.43 -5.87 -0.63
C ILE A 101 -14.04 -5.94 -2.04
N SER A 102 -15.12 -6.72 -2.23
CA SER A 102 -15.74 -6.92 -3.54
C SER A 102 -16.15 -5.60 -4.18
N SER A 103 -16.75 -4.69 -3.42
CA SER A 103 -17.14 -3.35 -3.92
C SER A 103 -15.99 -2.56 -4.51
N VAL A 104 -14.77 -2.74 -4.02
CA VAL A 104 -13.57 -2.09 -4.58
C VAL A 104 -13.23 -2.67 -5.94
N PHE A 105 -13.34 -3.98 -6.14
CA PHE A 105 -13.12 -4.62 -7.44
C PHE A 105 -14.21 -4.23 -8.44
N GLU A 106 -15.47 -4.23 -8.02
CA GLU A 106 -16.60 -3.81 -8.86
C GLU A 106 -16.45 -2.36 -9.31
N GLN A 107 -16.05 -1.45 -8.41
CA GLN A 107 -15.77 -0.06 -8.76
C GLN A 107 -14.65 0.03 -9.80
N ARG A 108 -13.53 -0.68 -9.60
CA ARG A 108 -12.41 -0.70 -10.54
C ARG A 108 -12.81 -1.20 -11.92
N ILE A 109 -13.63 -2.25 -11.97
CA ILE A 109 -14.16 -2.80 -13.21
C ILE A 109 -15.05 -1.79 -13.92
N ASN A 110 -15.99 -1.16 -13.19
CA ASN A 110 -16.90 -0.14 -13.71
C ASN A 110 -16.19 1.12 -14.21
N GLU A 111 -15.02 1.47 -13.66
CA GLU A 111 -14.20 2.61 -14.10
C GLU A 111 -13.21 2.25 -15.22
N SER A 112 -13.37 1.08 -15.85
CA SER A 112 -12.44 0.53 -16.83
C SER A 112 -13.13 0.04 -18.10
N PRO A 113 -12.37 -0.35 -19.15
CA PRO A 113 -12.94 -0.96 -20.35
C PRO A 113 -13.68 -2.30 -20.13
N PHE A 114 -13.68 -2.84 -18.90
CA PHE A 114 -14.35 -4.08 -18.53
C PHE A 114 -15.68 -3.85 -17.78
N GLU A 115 -16.30 -2.67 -17.85
CA GLU A 115 -17.51 -2.32 -17.08
C GLU A 115 -18.64 -3.36 -17.16
N ASP A 116 -18.80 -4.04 -18.30
CA ASP A 116 -19.80 -5.09 -18.52
C ASP A 116 -19.27 -6.53 -18.35
N LEU A 117 -18.12 -6.72 -17.68
CA LEU A 117 -17.46 -8.01 -17.52
C LEU A 117 -18.43 -9.07 -17.02
N THR A 118 -18.60 -10.12 -17.82
CA THR A 118 -19.44 -11.28 -17.50
C THR A 118 -18.63 -12.55 -17.77
N GLU A 119 -17.83 -12.94 -16.79
CA GLU A 119 -16.87 -14.04 -16.90
C GLU A 119 -16.53 -14.60 -15.52
N LYS A 120 -16.33 -15.92 -15.44
CA LYS A 120 -15.76 -16.58 -14.27
C LYS A 120 -14.24 -16.59 -14.37
N ASN A 121 -13.60 -15.77 -13.55
CA ASN A 121 -12.15 -15.60 -13.50
C ASN A 121 -11.53 -16.48 -12.41
N PHE A 122 -10.39 -17.09 -12.69
CA PHE A 122 -9.72 -18.01 -11.77
C PHE A 122 -8.32 -17.52 -11.40
N ILE A 123 -8.02 -17.46 -10.10
CA ILE A 123 -6.70 -17.12 -9.56
C ILE A 123 -6.14 -18.38 -8.88
N SER A 124 -5.15 -19.03 -9.49
CA SER A 124 -4.56 -20.26 -8.96
C SER A 124 -3.43 -19.98 -7.97
N LEU A 125 -3.52 -20.61 -6.81
CA LEU A 125 -2.54 -20.64 -5.72
C LEU A 125 -1.86 -22.02 -5.63
N TYR A 126 -1.66 -22.67 -6.79
CA TYR A 126 -1.14 -24.04 -6.98
C TYR A 126 -1.99 -25.17 -6.43
N ARG A 127 -2.39 -25.14 -5.16
CA ARG A 127 -3.21 -26.19 -4.53
C ARG A 127 -4.67 -25.80 -4.36
N LYS A 128 -4.95 -24.50 -4.49
CA LYS A 128 -6.29 -23.94 -4.38
C LYS A 128 -6.50 -22.93 -5.51
N THR A 129 -7.74 -22.72 -5.89
CA THR A 129 -8.12 -21.68 -6.85
C THR A 129 -9.17 -20.78 -6.22
N LEU A 130 -8.96 -19.47 -6.29
CA LEU A 130 -9.99 -18.47 -6.01
C LEU A 130 -10.76 -18.23 -7.32
N ALA A 131 -12.05 -18.51 -7.32
CA ALA A 131 -12.93 -18.21 -8.43
C ALA A 131 -13.73 -16.95 -8.13
N LEU A 132 -13.77 -16.02 -9.10
CA LEU A 132 -14.54 -14.78 -9.05
C LEU A 132 -15.50 -14.78 -10.23
N ASN A 133 -16.80 -14.89 -9.95
CA ASN A 133 -17.82 -14.86 -10.99
C ASN A 133 -18.36 -13.44 -11.17
N PHE A 134 -17.98 -12.80 -12.28
CA PHE A 134 -18.50 -11.48 -12.65
C PHE A 134 -19.73 -11.61 -13.53
N ILE A 135 -20.76 -10.79 -13.29
CA ILE A 135 -21.92 -10.60 -14.16
C ILE A 135 -22.22 -9.10 -14.23
N ASN A 136 -22.13 -8.52 -15.43
CA ASN A 136 -22.26 -7.09 -15.70
C ASN A 136 -21.41 -6.24 -14.74
N GLY A 137 -20.12 -6.58 -14.65
CA GLY A 137 -19.14 -5.88 -13.81
C GLY A 137 -19.25 -6.14 -12.31
N LYS A 138 -20.22 -6.95 -11.86
CA LYS A 138 -20.45 -7.24 -10.43
C LYS A 138 -20.07 -8.64 -10.04
N ILE A 139 -19.48 -8.81 -8.86
CA ILE A 139 -19.12 -10.13 -8.33
C ILE A 139 -20.39 -10.76 -7.75
N LYS A 140 -20.85 -11.84 -8.38
CA LYS A 140 -22.03 -12.60 -7.91
C LYS A 140 -21.67 -13.73 -6.99
N GLU A 141 -20.47 -14.28 -7.15
CA GLU A 141 -20.03 -15.45 -6.43
C GLU A 141 -18.51 -15.45 -6.26
N ILE A 142 -18.07 -15.92 -5.09
CA ILE A 142 -16.66 -16.08 -4.73
C ILE A 142 -16.51 -17.47 -4.13
N GLU A 143 -15.61 -18.27 -4.71
CA GLU A 143 -15.37 -19.64 -4.26
C GLU A 143 -13.88 -19.91 -4.05
N ILE A 144 -13.59 -20.81 -3.12
CA ILE A 144 -12.26 -21.41 -2.98
C ILE A 144 -12.39 -22.87 -3.34
N LEU A 145 -11.73 -23.27 -4.41
CA LEU A 145 -11.71 -24.63 -4.91
C LEU A 145 -10.41 -25.30 -4.44
N ASP A 146 -10.48 -26.57 -4.03
CA ASP A 146 -9.33 -27.34 -3.53
C ASP A 146 -8.51 -28.01 -4.65
N GLU A 147 -8.55 -27.42 -5.84
CA GLU A 147 -7.80 -27.84 -7.02
C GLU A 147 -7.26 -26.63 -7.79
N SER A 148 -6.24 -26.85 -8.61
CA SER A 148 -5.78 -25.85 -9.57
C SER A 148 -6.57 -26.02 -10.87
N ILE A 149 -7.25 -24.97 -11.29
CA ILE A 149 -7.92 -24.93 -12.58
C ILE A 149 -6.92 -24.48 -13.66
N GLU A 150 -6.96 -25.08 -14.85
CA GLU A 150 -6.22 -24.65 -16.04
C GLU A 150 -6.98 -23.51 -16.77
N ASN A 151 -6.29 -22.66 -17.54
CA ASN A 151 -6.88 -21.43 -18.14
C ASN A 151 -7.38 -20.43 -17.08
N ASN A 152 -6.44 -19.99 -16.25
CA ASN A 152 -6.63 -19.07 -15.14
C ASN A 152 -6.18 -17.66 -15.52
N LEU A 153 -6.82 -16.66 -14.91
CA LEU A 153 -6.46 -15.25 -15.03
C LEU A 153 -4.98 -15.05 -14.68
N ILE A 154 -4.57 -15.65 -13.57
CA ILE A 154 -3.19 -15.66 -13.09
C ILE A 154 -2.96 -16.91 -12.22
N ARG A 155 -1.80 -17.53 -12.40
CA ARG A 155 -1.23 -18.54 -11.51
C ARG A 155 -0.11 -17.88 -10.73
N ILE A 156 -0.27 -17.81 -9.40
CA ILE A 156 0.60 -17.01 -8.53
C ILE A 156 1.06 -17.84 -7.33
N PRO A 157 2.36 -17.78 -6.96
CA PRO A 157 2.84 -18.37 -5.72
C PRO A 157 2.05 -17.85 -4.51
N PRO A 158 1.63 -18.71 -3.56
CA PRO A 158 0.83 -18.30 -2.42
C PRO A 158 1.44 -17.16 -1.57
N ASN A 159 2.77 -17.07 -1.49
CA ASN A 159 3.47 -16.01 -0.77
C ASN A 159 3.47 -14.65 -1.49
N LEU A 160 3.15 -14.61 -2.80
CA LEU A 160 3.08 -13.39 -3.60
C LEU A 160 1.66 -12.84 -3.74
N VAL A 161 0.65 -13.63 -3.39
CA VAL A 161 -0.76 -13.22 -3.52
C VAL A 161 -1.07 -11.98 -2.67
N VAL A 162 -0.57 -11.92 -1.44
CA VAL A 162 -0.85 -10.80 -0.51
C VAL A 162 -0.19 -9.50 -0.97
N PRO A 163 1.11 -9.48 -1.35
CA PRO A 163 1.73 -8.30 -1.96
C PRO A 163 0.97 -7.75 -3.18
N LEU A 164 0.43 -8.62 -4.04
CA LEU A 164 -0.33 -8.22 -5.21
C LEU A 164 -1.70 -7.63 -4.82
N ILE A 165 -2.50 -8.37 -4.05
CA ILE A 165 -3.88 -7.96 -3.73
C ILE A 165 -3.93 -6.67 -2.91
N LEU A 166 -2.97 -6.47 -1.99
CA LEU A 166 -2.89 -5.24 -1.19
C LEU A 166 -2.20 -4.09 -1.94
N GLY A 167 -1.86 -4.27 -3.21
CA GLY A 167 -1.21 -3.27 -4.05
C GLY A 167 0.21 -2.90 -3.56
N TYR A 168 0.84 -3.73 -2.72
CA TYR A 168 2.21 -3.50 -2.27
C TYR A 168 3.22 -3.76 -3.39
N ARG A 169 2.91 -4.66 -4.33
CA ARG A 169 3.66 -4.89 -5.57
C ARG A 169 2.72 -4.99 -6.76
N SER A 170 3.11 -4.45 -7.91
CA SER A 170 2.41 -4.69 -9.16
C SER A 170 2.68 -6.09 -9.69
N ARG A 171 1.84 -6.57 -10.61
CA ARG A 171 2.10 -7.78 -11.40
C ARG A 171 3.47 -7.71 -12.06
N GLU A 172 3.80 -6.59 -12.70
CA GLU A 172 5.08 -6.40 -13.41
C GLU A 172 6.30 -6.50 -12.47
N GLU A 173 6.24 -5.84 -11.30
CA GLU A 173 7.31 -5.95 -10.29
C GLU A 173 7.49 -7.40 -9.81
N LEU A 174 6.40 -8.16 -9.68
CA LEU A 174 6.47 -9.56 -9.26
C LEU A 174 7.00 -10.46 -10.37
N SER A 175 6.54 -10.31 -11.62
CA SER A 175 6.97 -11.14 -12.75
C SER A 175 8.46 -11.00 -13.06
N GLN A 176 9.05 -9.83 -12.80
CA GLN A 176 10.48 -9.59 -13.01
C GLN A 176 11.38 -10.45 -12.10
N HIS A 177 10.87 -10.95 -10.98
CA HIS A 177 11.65 -11.69 -9.99
C HIS A 177 11.14 -13.11 -9.73
N HIS A 178 9.98 -13.47 -10.29
CA HIS A 178 9.29 -14.73 -10.02
C HIS A 178 8.76 -15.36 -11.32
N HIS A 179 9.57 -16.24 -11.93
CA HIS A 179 9.22 -16.91 -13.19
C HIS A 179 8.06 -17.90 -13.06
N ASP A 180 7.65 -18.23 -11.84
CA ASP A 180 6.55 -19.13 -11.52
C ASP A 180 5.20 -18.38 -11.37
N LEU A 181 5.22 -17.04 -11.45
CA LEU A 181 4.04 -16.22 -11.68
C LEU A 181 3.71 -16.23 -13.18
N LEU A 182 2.61 -16.89 -13.54
CA LEU A 182 2.21 -17.12 -14.92
C LEU A 182 0.85 -16.48 -15.20
N TYR A 183 0.73 -15.81 -16.34
CA TYR A 183 -0.51 -15.28 -16.87
C TYR A 183 -0.34 -15.12 -18.39
N GLU A 184 -1.45 -15.09 -19.12
CA GLU A 184 -1.43 -14.78 -20.54
C GLU A 184 -1.45 -13.28 -20.78
N LYS A 185 -0.81 -12.82 -21.86
CA LYS A 185 -0.72 -11.39 -22.19
C LYS A 185 -2.09 -10.70 -22.28
N ARG A 186 -3.12 -11.41 -22.73
CA ARG A 186 -4.50 -10.89 -22.81
C ARG A 186 -5.10 -10.53 -21.43
N HIS A 187 -4.57 -11.10 -20.34
CA HIS A 187 -5.07 -10.87 -18.98
C HIS A 187 -4.35 -9.74 -18.25
N GLU A 188 -3.23 -9.22 -18.78
CA GLU A 188 -2.42 -8.19 -18.11
C GLU A 188 -3.25 -6.99 -17.66
N LEU A 189 -4.07 -6.44 -18.56
CA LEU A 189 -4.87 -5.26 -18.28
C LEU A 189 -5.89 -5.53 -17.15
N LEU A 190 -6.59 -6.67 -17.20
CA LEU A 190 -7.57 -7.03 -16.17
C LEU A 190 -6.90 -7.26 -14.80
N ILE A 191 -5.73 -7.90 -14.77
CA ILE A 191 -4.94 -8.08 -13.54
C ILE A 191 -4.54 -6.71 -12.97
N ASP A 192 -4.05 -5.81 -13.80
CA ASP A 192 -3.58 -4.49 -13.36
C ASP A 192 -4.74 -3.58 -12.91
N ILE A 193 -5.95 -3.77 -13.45
CA ILE A 193 -7.18 -3.10 -12.99
C ILE A 193 -7.66 -3.66 -11.66
N LEU A 194 -7.70 -4.98 -11.51
CA LEU A 194 -8.15 -5.62 -10.27
C LEU A 194 -7.16 -5.41 -9.13
N PHE A 195 -5.86 -5.47 -9.40
CA PHE A 195 -4.77 -5.42 -8.41
C PHE A 195 -3.75 -4.33 -8.74
N PRO A 196 -4.17 -3.05 -8.78
CA PRO A 196 -3.27 -1.95 -9.11
C PRO A 196 -2.22 -1.78 -8.01
N LYS A 197 -1.05 -1.29 -8.40
CA LYS A 197 -0.06 -0.80 -7.43
C LYS A 197 -0.68 0.35 -6.64
N MET A 198 -0.60 0.26 -5.31
CA MET A 198 -1.08 1.30 -4.41
C MET A 198 0.08 1.88 -3.60
N ASN A 199 -0.10 3.12 -3.13
CA ASN A 199 0.74 3.67 -2.06
C ASN A 199 0.24 3.12 -0.72
N SER A 200 0.48 1.85 -0.45
CA SER A 200 0.10 1.18 0.79
C SER A 200 1.21 1.30 1.85
N PHE A 201 0.84 1.72 3.05
CA PHE A 201 1.75 1.79 4.19
C PHE A 201 0.99 1.66 5.51
N ILE A 202 1.65 1.10 6.51
CA ILE A 202 1.15 1.02 7.88
C ILE A 202 2.03 1.92 8.74
N TYR A 203 1.42 2.92 9.38
CA TYR A 203 2.11 3.68 10.42
C TYR A 203 2.26 2.79 11.65
N SER A 204 3.51 2.46 11.98
CA SER A 204 3.83 1.70 13.19
C SER A 204 3.90 2.66 14.37
N ASN A 205 3.01 2.47 15.34
CA ASN A 205 3.07 3.19 16.61
C ASN A 205 4.12 2.52 17.50
N TYR A 206 5.33 3.07 17.52
CA TYR A 206 6.35 2.81 18.54
C TYR A 206 6.43 4.00 19.51
#